data_AF-A0A1Y3VNM9-F1
#
_entry.id   AF-A0A1Y3VNM9-F1
#
_cell.length_a   1.000
_cell.length_b   1.000
_cell.length_c   1.000
_cell.angle_alpha   90.00
_cell.angle_beta   90.00
_cell.angle_gamma   90.00
#
_symmetry.space_group_name_H-M   'P 1'
#
loop_
_entity.id
_entity.type
_entity.pdbx_description
1 polymer ?
#
loop_
_entity_poly.entity_id
_entity_poly.type
_entity_poly.pdbx_seq_one_letter_code
_entity_poly.pdbx_strand_id
1 'polypeptide(L)'
;MMLPRQTSLSFSVYSDLYDKLIPRDNKLHQLNDLVNFTFVYDELSSRYCQTNGRVAIDPVRVFKYLLLKVIFDLSDVDVVDRSRYDLSFKYFLDLAPEDDVLDASTLTRFRRQRLKDMNLRDLLVSKTVSLARSRGVLEGKAIILDATHTLSRYNLYSARVALQGRLRHLQSTIRQAPLPAGEINDILSTVSPGETLEQTRAACTSLVQRVRSHGGLSSLPLVNERVNLLEETLEDVKDSVSFSVDKEARVGHKAVNKSFFGYKTHVAMTSNGIITAALVTTGEKADGQYLEPLVERSVENGMEVDTVIGDMAYSGRDNIMYATGHDVQLVSRLNPVLDGVRGETGFVYNKDEAMMVCPAGHLAYKERYHDSV
;
A
#
# COMPACT_ATOMS: atom_id res chain seq x y z
N MET A 1 -16.88 20.58 9.88
CA MET A 1 -17.26 20.88 8.49
C MET A 1 -18.52 20.09 8.19
N MET A 2 -19.50 20.75 7.61
CA MET A 2 -20.80 20.16 7.27
C MET A 2 -20.70 19.39 5.96
N LEU A 3 -21.26 18.19 5.86
CA LEU A 3 -21.29 17.46 4.58
C LEU A 3 -22.09 18.25 3.53
N PRO A 4 -21.52 18.47 2.33
CA PRO A 4 -22.30 19.03 1.24
C PRO A 4 -23.38 18.02 0.84
N ARG A 5 -24.65 18.39 1.00
CA ARG A 5 -25.74 17.76 0.25
C ARG A 5 -25.65 18.32 -1.16
N GLN A 6 -25.70 17.48 -2.19
CA GLN A 6 -25.62 17.91 -3.58
C GLN A 6 -26.77 18.89 -3.88
N THR A 7 -26.52 20.20 -3.78
CA THR A 7 -27.55 21.25 -3.80
C THR A 7 -27.61 22.03 -5.10
N SER A 8 -26.70 21.77 -6.06
CA SER A 8 -26.69 22.46 -7.35
C SER A 8 -26.03 21.63 -8.45
N LEU A 9 -26.75 21.41 -9.55
CA LEU A 9 -26.16 21.05 -10.84
C LEU A 9 -25.51 22.31 -11.41
N SER A 10 -24.18 22.38 -11.43
CA SER A 10 -23.47 23.45 -12.15
C SER A 10 -23.48 23.12 -13.63
N PHE A 11 -24.22 23.91 -14.40
CA PHE A 11 -24.17 23.85 -15.85
C PHE A 11 -23.01 24.75 -16.31
N SER A 12 -21.92 24.13 -16.72
CA SER A 12 -20.79 24.85 -17.33
C SER A 12 -21.08 25.08 -18.81
N VAL A 13 -20.78 26.29 -19.28
CA VAL A 13 -20.85 26.64 -20.71
C VAL A 13 -19.73 25.92 -21.50
N TYR A 14 -18.70 25.45 -20.81
CA TYR A 14 -17.50 24.87 -21.39
C TYR A 14 -17.45 23.34 -21.28
N SER A 15 -18.51 22.67 -20.80
CA SER A 15 -18.54 21.21 -20.64
C SER A 15 -18.17 20.45 -21.90
N ASP A 16 -18.51 20.97 -23.09
CA ASP A 16 -18.16 20.40 -24.39
C ASP A 16 -16.64 20.24 -24.60
N LEU A 17 -15.80 20.99 -23.88
CA LEU A 17 -14.35 20.85 -23.93
C LEU A 17 -13.89 19.47 -23.48
N TYR A 18 -14.59 18.84 -22.53
CA TYR A 18 -14.22 17.51 -22.06
C TYR A 18 -14.41 16.46 -23.15
N ASP A 19 -15.57 16.43 -23.81
CA ASP A 19 -15.83 15.48 -24.90
C ASP A 19 -14.90 15.70 -26.11
N LYS A 20 -14.43 16.93 -26.33
CA LYS A 20 -13.53 17.27 -27.45
C LYS A 20 -12.06 16.95 -27.16
N LEU A 21 -11.59 17.20 -25.93
CA LEU A 21 -10.16 17.17 -25.59
C LEU A 21 -9.74 15.91 -24.85
N ILE A 22 -10.68 15.17 -24.25
CA ILE A 22 -10.40 13.95 -23.50
C ILE A 22 -10.91 12.76 -24.30
N PRO A 23 -10.01 11.96 -24.90
CA PRO A 23 -10.39 10.72 -25.56
C PRO A 23 -11.11 9.75 -24.61
N ARG A 24 -12.06 8.97 -25.13
CA ARG A 24 -12.83 7.98 -24.34
C ARG A 24 -11.97 6.83 -23.81
N ASP A 25 -10.81 6.59 -24.41
CA ASP A 25 -9.80 5.63 -23.96
C ASP A 25 -8.85 6.19 -22.88
N ASN A 26 -9.02 7.45 -22.48
CA ASN A 26 -8.25 8.04 -21.39
C ASN A 26 -8.50 7.26 -20.08
N LYS A 27 -7.41 6.91 -19.39
CA LYS A 27 -7.45 6.13 -18.13
C LYS A 27 -8.36 6.74 -17.06
N LEU A 28 -8.33 8.06 -16.87
CA LEU A 28 -9.14 8.73 -15.84
C LEU A 28 -10.61 8.81 -16.25
N HIS A 29 -10.87 8.96 -17.55
CA HIS A 29 -12.22 8.89 -18.10
C HIS A 29 -12.83 7.51 -17.85
N GLN A 30 -12.13 6.44 -18.25
CA GLN A 30 -12.54 5.07 -17.98
C GLN A 30 -12.73 4.82 -16.48
N LEU A 31 -11.80 5.28 -15.63
CA LEU A 31 -11.91 5.08 -14.19
C LEU A 31 -13.17 5.72 -13.59
N ASN A 32 -13.53 6.93 -14.04
CA ASN A 32 -14.74 7.63 -13.58
C ASN A 32 -16.02 6.89 -13.99
N ASP A 33 -16.05 6.32 -15.19
CA ASP A 33 -17.20 5.55 -15.70
C ASP A 33 -17.30 4.16 -15.03
N LEU A 34 -16.16 3.56 -14.70
CA LEU A 34 -16.09 2.21 -14.13
C LEU A 34 -16.44 2.18 -12.64
N VAL A 35 -16.07 3.21 -11.88
CA VAL A 35 -16.14 3.21 -10.41
C VAL A 35 -17.15 4.24 -9.92
N ASN A 36 -18.20 3.78 -9.24
CA ASN A 36 -19.08 4.67 -8.50
C ASN A 36 -18.46 5.00 -7.13
N PHE A 37 -18.02 6.25 -6.93
CA PHE A 37 -17.36 6.70 -5.71
C PHE A 37 -18.30 7.10 -4.56
N THR A 38 -19.62 6.95 -4.68
CA THR A 38 -20.56 7.29 -3.60
C THR A 38 -20.28 6.54 -2.29
N PHE A 39 -19.68 5.34 -2.34
CA PHE A 39 -19.31 4.61 -1.12
C PHE A 39 -18.36 5.40 -0.19
N VAL A 40 -17.57 6.32 -0.75
CA VAL A 40 -16.67 7.20 0.01
C VAL A 40 -17.47 8.13 0.91
N TYR A 41 -18.61 8.62 0.40
CA TYR A 41 -19.51 9.47 1.15
C TYR A 41 -20.09 8.72 2.35
N ASP A 42 -20.58 7.49 2.14
CA ASP A 42 -21.15 6.66 3.19
C ASP A 42 -20.14 6.38 4.31
N GLU A 43 -18.92 5.99 3.92
CA GLU A 43 -17.86 5.65 4.86
C GLU A 43 -17.39 6.87 5.68
N LEU A 44 -17.22 8.01 5.01
CA LEU A 44 -16.75 9.22 5.66
C LEU A 44 -17.85 9.98 6.39
N SER A 45 -19.13 9.64 6.17
CA SER A 45 -20.28 10.38 6.70
C SER A 45 -20.19 10.60 8.21
N SER A 46 -19.77 9.56 8.94
CA SER A 46 -19.61 9.55 10.40
C SER A 46 -18.58 10.56 10.92
N ARG A 47 -17.60 10.96 10.10
CA ARG A 47 -16.53 11.90 10.46
C ARG A 47 -16.94 13.36 10.25
N TYR A 48 -18.06 13.63 9.59
CA TYR A 48 -18.52 14.98 9.30
C TYR A 48 -19.76 15.34 10.10
N CYS A 49 -19.92 16.63 10.40
CA CYS A 49 -21.12 17.11 11.08
C CYS A 49 -22.25 17.21 10.05
N GLN A 50 -23.45 16.74 10.38
CA GLN A 50 -24.59 16.80 9.45
C GLN A 50 -25.32 18.14 9.49
N THR A 51 -25.18 18.91 10.57
CA THR A 51 -26.09 20.02 10.88
C THR A 51 -25.40 21.34 11.22
N ASN A 52 -24.07 21.37 11.43
CA ASN A 52 -23.40 22.58 11.90
C ASN A 52 -21.98 22.79 11.30
N GLY A 53 -21.64 24.07 11.08
CA GLY A 53 -20.33 24.54 10.63
C GLY A 53 -20.19 24.81 9.13
N ARG A 54 -18.99 25.26 8.71
CA ARG A 54 -18.65 25.55 7.30
C ARG A 54 -18.85 24.32 6.42
N VAL A 55 -19.50 24.49 5.26
CA VAL A 55 -19.68 23.44 4.24
C VAL A 55 -18.31 22.91 3.84
N ALA A 56 -18.15 21.59 3.92
CA ALA A 56 -16.94 20.91 3.52
C ALA A 56 -16.83 20.85 1.99
N ILE A 57 -15.62 20.71 1.48
CA ILE A 57 -15.42 20.15 0.15
C ILE A 57 -15.97 18.73 0.15
N ASP A 58 -16.58 18.33 -0.97
CA ASP A 58 -17.11 16.99 -1.17
C ASP A 58 -16.05 15.92 -0.82
N PRO A 59 -16.30 15.02 0.16
CA PRO A 59 -15.37 13.97 0.53
C PRO A 59 -15.01 13.05 -0.65
N VAL A 60 -15.93 12.84 -1.60
CA VAL A 60 -15.68 12.08 -2.82
C VAL A 60 -14.60 12.77 -3.65
N ARG A 61 -14.72 14.09 -3.85
CA ARG A 61 -13.73 14.87 -4.59
C ARG A 61 -12.37 14.83 -3.93
N VAL A 62 -12.28 15.05 -2.62
CA VAL A 62 -10.99 15.01 -1.91
C VAL A 62 -10.37 13.61 -1.96
N PHE A 63 -11.18 12.55 -1.90
CA PHE A 63 -10.71 11.19 -2.10
C PHE A 63 -10.18 10.95 -3.53
N LYS A 64 -10.86 11.46 -4.55
CA LYS A 64 -10.38 11.41 -5.94
C LYS A 64 -9.03 12.13 -6.13
N TYR A 65 -8.81 13.27 -5.45
CA TYR A 65 -7.49 13.92 -5.40
C TYR A 65 -6.41 12.98 -4.84
N LEU A 66 -6.71 12.22 -3.79
CA LEU A 66 -5.77 11.23 -3.25
C LEU A 66 -5.50 10.07 -4.20
N LEU A 67 -6.50 9.66 -4.99
CA LEU A 67 -6.27 8.67 -6.05
C LEU A 67 -5.35 9.21 -7.13
N LEU A 68 -5.56 10.44 -7.61
CA LEU A 68 -4.67 11.10 -8.57
C LEU A 68 -3.24 11.18 -8.03
N LYS A 69 -3.09 11.57 -6.76
CA LYS A 69 -1.80 11.61 -6.05
C LYS A 69 -1.04 10.29 -6.18
N VAL A 70 -1.72 9.16 -6.00
CA VAL A 70 -1.07 7.84 -6.03
C VAL A 70 -0.90 7.29 -7.44
N ILE A 71 -1.86 7.54 -8.34
CA ILE A 71 -1.77 7.09 -9.73
C ILE A 71 -0.60 7.78 -10.44
N PHE A 72 -0.37 9.07 -10.18
CA PHE A 72 0.67 9.86 -10.84
C PHE A 72 1.93 10.07 -9.98
N ASP A 73 1.95 9.59 -8.74
CA ASP A 73 3.07 9.69 -7.79
C ASP A 73 3.51 11.15 -7.55
N LEU A 74 2.55 12.00 -7.19
CA LEU A 74 2.70 13.45 -7.03
C LEU A 74 2.57 13.89 -5.56
N SER A 75 3.11 15.07 -5.21
CA SER A 75 2.88 15.69 -3.90
C SER A 75 1.48 16.34 -3.82
N ASP A 76 1.02 16.69 -2.62
CA ASP A 76 -0.27 17.35 -2.40
C ASP A 76 -0.33 18.69 -3.16
N VAL A 77 0.80 19.40 -3.22
CA VAL A 77 0.96 20.64 -3.98
C VAL A 77 0.92 20.38 -5.48
N ASP A 78 1.66 19.37 -5.95
CA ASP A 78 1.76 19.09 -7.40
C ASP A 78 0.44 18.56 -7.98
N VAL A 79 -0.32 17.74 -7.25
CA VAL A 79 -1.63 17.27 -7.72
C VAL A 79 -2.60 18.44 -7.87
N VAL A 80 -2.61 19.35 -6.88
CA VAL A 80 -3.47 20.53 -6.92
C VAL A 80 -3.07 21.44 -8.07
N ASP A 81 -1.78 21.72 -8.22
CA ASP A 81 -1.28 22.57 -9.30
C ASP A 81 -1.60 21.97 -10.67
N ARG A 82 -1.34 20.67 -10.86
CA ARG A 82 -1.67 19.95 -12.10
C ARG A 82 -3.16 19.95 -12.40
N SER A 83 -4.01 19.88 -11.38
CA SER A 83 -5.46 19.96 -11.55
C SER A 83 -5.94 21.32 -12.08
N ARG A 84 -5.12 22.37 -12.05
CA ARG A 84 -5.49 23.69 -12.58
C ARG A 84 -5.54 23.71 -14.10
N TYR A 85 -4.64 22.99 -14.75
CA TYR A 85 -4.45 23.04 -16.20
C TYR A 85 -4.69 21.70 -16.92
N ASP A 86 -4.64 20.56 -16.20
CA ASP A 86 -4.93 19.24 -16.78
C ASP A 86 -6.44 18.99 -16.76
N LEU A 87 -7.08 19.13 -17.93
CA LEU A 87 -8.52 18.91 -18.07
C LEU A 87 -8.93 17.46 -17.73
N SER A 88 -8.05 16.48 -17.91
CA SER A 88 -8.35 15.10 -17.53
C SER A 88 -8.47 14.94 -16.01
N PHE A 89 -7.70 15.73 -15.24
CA PHE A 89 -7.82 15.78 -13.79
C PHE A 89 -9.12 16.47 -13.39
N LYS A 90 -9.45 17.62 -13.99
CA LYS A 90 -10.71 18.32 -13.70
C LYS A 90 -11.95 17.47 -14.01
N TYR A 91 -11.94 16.77 -15.14
CA TYR A 91 -13.00 15.82 -15.50
C TYR A 91 -13.15 14.74 -14.43
N PHE A 92 -12.04 14.10 -14.03
CA PHE A 92 -12.08 13.06 -13.00
C PHE A 92 -12.61 13.59 -11.67
N LEU A 93 -12.28 14.83 -11.31
CA LEU A 93 -12.66 15.49 -10.05
C LEU A 93 -14.09 16.05 -10.02
N ASP A 94 -14.86 15.85 -11.09
CA ASP A 94 -16.19 16.42 -11.29
C ASP A 94 -16.18 17.95 -11.08
N LEU A 95 -15.18 18.61 -11.68
CA LEU A 95 -15.05 20.07 -11.74
C LEU A 95 -15.46 20.56 -13.12
N ALA A 96 -16.07 21.73 -13.21
CA ALA A 96 -16.19 22.42 -14.49
C ALA A 96 -14.80 22.87 -15.00
N PRO A 97 -14.60 23.01 -16.32
CA PRO A 97 -13.33 23.52 -16.87
C PRO A 97 -12.90 24.87 -16.26
N GLU A 98 -13.86 25.72 -15.95
CA GLU A 98 -13.68 27.05 -15.33
C GLU A 98 -13.58 27.03 -13.80
N ASP A 99 -13.94 25.94 -13.14
CA ASP A 99 -13.91 25.87 -11.68
C ASP A 99 -12.48 25.95 -11.15
N ASP A 100 -12.32 26.61 -10.00
CA ASP A 100 -11.06 26.61 -9.27
C ASP A 100 -10.84 25.28 -8.54
N VAL A 101 -9.58 24.99 -8.24
CA VAL A 101 -9.16 23.76 -7.56
C VAL A 101 -9.15 23.94 -6.04
N LEU A 102 -9.12 22.83 -5.30
CA LEU A 102 -8.95 22.89 -3.85
C LEU A 102 -7.57 23.44 -3.46
N ASP A 103 -7.48 24.03 -2.28
CA ASP A 103 -6.20 24.42 -1.70
C ASP A 103 -5.42 23.20 -1.17
N ALA A 104 -4.12 23.13 -1.44
CA ALA A 104 -3.27 21.99 -1.08
C ALA A 104 -3.29 21.67 0.43
N SER A 105 -3.43 22.68 1.30
CA SER A 105 -3.53 22.46 2.75
C SER A 105 -4.78 21.65 3.12
N THR A 106 -5.85 21.72 2.32
CA THR A 106 -7.07 20.95 2.53
C THR A 106 -6.83 19.46 2.32
N LEU A 107 -6.04 19.10 1.29
CA LEU A 107 -5.67 17.72 1.01
C LEU A 107 -4.78 17.15 2.12
N THR A 108 -3.79 17.92 2.57
CA THR A 108 -2.91 17.52 3.67
C THR A 108 -3.70 17.32 4.97
N ARG A 109 -4.62 18.23 5.31
CA ARG A 109 -5.47 18.08 6.50
C ARG A 109 -6.38 16.87 6.41
N PHE A 110 -6.98 16.61 5.25
CA PHE A 110 -7.82 15.45 5.04
C PHE A 110 -7.04 14.15 5.26
N ARG A 111 -5.85 14.05 4.65
CA ARG A 111 -4.94 12.90 4.80
C ARG A 111 -4.50 12.69 6.26
N ARG A 112 -4.11 13.76 6.97
CA ARG A 112 -3.58 13.67 8.35
C ARG A 112 -4.64 13.54 9.43
N GLN A 113 -5.88 13.97 9.20
CA GLN A 113 -6.90 14.06 10.28
C GLN A 113 -8.15 13.21 10.01
N ARG A 114 -8.52 12.95 8.75
CA ARG A 114 -9.82 12.33 8.42
C ARG A 114 -9.72 10.86 8.08
N LEU A 115 -8.57 10.41 7.56
CA LEU A 115 -8.32 9.01 7.19
C LEU A 115 -7.64 8.19 8.30
N LYS A 116 -7.37 8.79 9.46
CA LYS A 116 -6.82 8.05 10.61
C LYS A 116 -7.86 7.04 11.13
N ASP A 117 -7.39 5.84 11.42
CA ASP A 117 -8.16 4.73 12.02
C ASP A 117 -9.26 4.14 11.14
N MET A 118 -9.21 4.35 9.81
CA MET A 118 -10.10 3.69 8.88
C MET A 118 -9.48 2.40 8.35
N ASN A 119 -10.25 1.31 8.29
CA ASN A 119 -9.91 0.10 7.53
C ASN A 119 -10.08 0.33 6.03
N LEU A 120 -9.54 1.45 5.52
CA LEU A 120 -9.67 1.91 4.13
C LEU A 120 -9.19 0.83 3.15
N ARG A 121 -8.14 0.10 3.51
CA ARG A 121 -7.65 -1.01 2.69
C ARG A 121 -8.72 -2.08 2.49
N ASP A 122 -9.29 -2.59 3.58
CA ASP A 122 -10.24 -3.70 3.53
C ASP A 122 -11.52 -3.25 2.80
N LEU A 123 -11.94 -1.99 3.00
CA LEU A 123 -13.01 -1.37 2.23
C LEU A 123 -12.71 -1.31 0.73
N LEU A 124 -11.51 -0.85 0.33
CA LEU A 124 -11.15 -0.73 -1.07
C LEU A 124 -11.01 -2.09 -1.75
N VAL A 125 -10.47 -3.10 -1.05
CA VAL A 125 -10.41 -4.48 -1.54
C VAL A 125 -11.82 -5.02 -1.75
N SER A 126 -12.70 -4.90 -0.75
CA SER A 126 -14.10 -5.31 -0.84
C SER A 126 -14.82 -4.67 -2.04
N LYS A 127 -14.66 -3.35 -2.24
CA LYS A 127 -15.26 -2.65 -3.38
C LYS A 127 -14.67 -3.10 -4.72
N THR A 128 -13.37 -3.37 -4.77
CA THR A 128 -12.70 -3.88 -5.98
C THR A 128 -13.23 -5.26 -6.36
N VAL A 129 -13.35 -6.18 -5.39
CA VAL A 129 -13.91 -7.51 -5.61
C VAL A 129 -15.38 -7.43 -6.03
N SER A 130 -16.19 -6.59 -5.36
CA SER A 130 -17.59 -6.38 -5.74
C SER A 130 -17.75 -5.87 -7.18
N LEU A 131 -16.92 -4.90 -7.58
CA LEU A 131 -16.91 -4.38 -8.95
C LEU A 131 -16.50 -5.47 -9.95
N ALA A 132 -15.42 -6.19 -9.65
CA ALA A 132 -14.93 -7.28 -10.48
C ALA A 132 -15.99 -8.38 -10.67
N ARG A 133 -16.72 -8.72 -9.61
CA ARG A 133 -17.84 -9.67 -9.65
C ARG A 133 -18.97 -9.17 -10.55
N SER A 134 -19.40 -7.93 -10.37
CA SER A 134 -20.50 -7.34 -11.14
C SER A 134 -20.23 -7.28 -12.65
N ARG A 135 -18.95 -7.27 -13.04
CA ARG A 135 -18.50 -7.22 -14.43
C ARG A 135 -18.06 -8.60 -14.97
N GLY A 136 -18.15 -9.65 -14.16
CA GLY A 136 -17.77 -11.00 -14.56
C GLY A 136 -16.28 -11.19 -14.85
N VAL A 137 -15.41 -10.36 -14.28
CA VAL A 137 -13.94 -10.46 -14.45
C VAL A 137 -13.26 -11.21 -13.30
N LEU A 138 -14.01 -11.64 -12.27
CA LEU A 138 -13.50 -12.61 -11.30
C LEU A 138 -13.51 -13.99 -11.97
N GLU A 139 -12.33 -14.42 -12.42
CA GLU A 139 -12.17 -15.71 -13.08
C GLU A 139 -11.81 -16.81 -12.07
N GLY A 140 -12.58 -17.89 -12.12
CA GLY A 140 -12.35 -19.09 -11.31
C GLY A 140 -12.63 -18.91 -9.82
N LYS A 141 -12.29 -19.96 -9.08
CA LYS A 141 -12.42 -20.05 -7.62
C LYS A 141 -11.08 -20.32 -6.94
N ALA A 142 -10.00 -20.15 -7.70
CA ALA A 142 -8.64 -20.32 -7.24
C ALA A 142 -8.07 -18.98 -6.77
N ILE A 143 -7.52 -18.96 -5.56
CA ILE A 143 -6.73 -17.84 -5.06
C ILE A 143 -5.27 -18.25 -4.91
N ILE A 144 -4.39 -17.33 -5.25
CA ILE A 144 -2.95 -17.42 -5.07
C ILE A 144 -2.59 -16.60 -3.84
N LEU A 145 -1.92 -17.24 -2.89
CA LEU A 145 -1.38 -16.59 -1.72
C LEU A 145 0.07 -16.23 -2.00
N ASP A 146 0.34 -14.92 -2.05
CA ASP A 146 1.69 -14.40 -2.08
C ASP A 146 1.95 -13.56 -0.84
N ALA A 147 3.11 -13.76 -0.24
CA ALA A 147 3.59 -12.95 0.85
C ALA A 147 4.66 -12.01 0.31
N THR A 148 4.21 -10.96 -0.40
CA THR A 148 5.14 -9.96 -0.88
C THR A 148 5.70 -9.17 0.30
N HIS A 149 7.04 -9.17 0.44
CA HIS A 149 7.72 -8.22 1.33
C HIS A 149 7.48 -6.81 0.80
N THR A 150 6.41 -6.21 1.27
CA THR A 150 5.97 -4.94 0.72
C THR A 150 6.69 -3.84 1.45
N LEU A 151 7.56 -3.21 0.69
CA LEU A 151 8.02 -1.85 0.89
C LEU A 151 6.82 -0.94 0.49
N SER A 152 5.93 -0.59 1.42
CA SER A 152 4.53 -0.17 1.12
C SER A 152 4.28 1.25 0.61
N ARG A 153 3.38 1.42 -0.37
CA ARG A 153 2.90 2.75 -0.81
C ARG A 153 1.78 3.37 0.05
N TYR A 154 1.19 2.64 0.99
CA TYR A 154 0.23 3.18 1.95
C TYR A 154 0.61 2.67 3.35
N ASN A 155 1.28 3.53 4.12
CA ASN A 155 1.49 3.41 5.58
C ASN A 155 2.08 2.11 6.18
N LEU A 156 3.14 1.51 5.61
CA LEU A 156 3.86 0.37 6.23
C LEU A 156 5.39 0.36 6.00
N TYR A 157 5.96 1.42 5.42
CA TYR A 157 7.39 1.65 5.57
C TYR A 157 7.60 2.18 6.97
N SER A 158 8.59 1.68 7.70
CA SER A 158 9.17 2.53 8.74
C SER A 158 9.53 3.87 8.07
N ALA A 159 9.32 4.99 8.77
CA ALA A 159 9.59 6.33 8.26
C ALA A 159 10.92 6.42 7.47
N ARG A 160 11.91 5.64 7.91
CA ARG A 160 13.21 5.46 7.28
C ARG A 160 13.10 4.93 5.84
N VAL A 161 12.40 3.84 5.61
CA VAL A 161 12.39 3.19 4.29
C VAL A 161 11.57 3.99 3.28
N ALA A 162 10.51 4.68 3.72
CA ALA A 162 9.77 5.62 2.86
C ALA A 162 10.71 6.72 2.34
N LEU A 163 11.47 7.34 3.25
CA LEU A 163 12.47 8.33 2.91
C LEU A 163 13.56 7.75 1.99
N GLN A 164 14.08 6.56 2.28
CA GLN A 164 15.07 5.90 1.42
C GLN A 164 14.55 5.59 0.01
N GLY A 165 13.27 5.22 -0.12
CA GLY A 165 12.61 5.04 -1.41
C GLY A 165 12.57 6.34 -2.20
N ARG A 166 12.00 7.39 -1.61
CA ARG A 166 11.89 8.72 -2.22
C ARG A 166 13.26 9.31 -2.58
N LEU A 167 14.23 9.13 -1.69
CA LEU A 167 15.63 9.53 -1.91
C LEU A 167 16.21 8.88 -3.16
N ARG A 168 16.08 7.55 -3.31
CA ARG A 168 16.56 6.83 -4.50
C ARG A 168 15.87 7.29 -5.79
N HIS A 169 14.57 7.57 -5.74
CA HIS A 169 13.85 8.12 -6.90
C HIS A 169 14.37 9.51 -7.29
N LEU A 170 14.59 10.40 -6.32
CA LEU A 170 15.17 11.72 -6.59
C LEU A 170 16.59 11.59 -7.17
N GLN A 171 17.43 10.76 -6.58
CA GLN A 171 18.78 10.49 -7.09
C GLN A 171 18.76 9.94 -8.53
N SER A 172 17.86 9.01 -8.84
CA SER A 172 17.69 8.48 -10.19
C SER A 172 17.27 9.57 -11.19
N THR A 173 16.41 10.49 -10.76
CA THR A 173 15.93 11.59 -11.60
C THR A 173 17.05 12.60 -11.86
N ILE A 174 17.85 12.94 -10.84
CA ILE A 174 19.02 13.83 -10.98
C ILE A 174 20.06 13.23 -11.93
N ARG A 175 20.30 11.91 -11.87
CA ARG A 175 21.23 11.23 -12.80
C ARG A 175 20.80 11.28 -14.26
N GLN A 176 19.50 11.43 -14.51
CA GLN A 176 18.93 11.55 -15.86
C GLN A 176 18.79 13.02 -16.29
N ALA A 177 19.12 13.97 -15.43
CA ALA A 177 19.04 15.39 -15.76
C ALA A 177 20.07 15.74 -16.86
N PRO A 178 19.76 16.72 -17.73
CA PRO A 178 20.66 17.17 -18.79
C PRO A 178 21.78 18.08 -18.22
N LEU A 179 22.60 17.53 -17.31
CA LEU A 179 23.71 18.22 -16.65
C LEU A 179 25.02 17.43 -16.81
N PRO A 180 26.19 18.10 -16.70
CA PRO A 180 27.48 17.42 -16.74
C PRO A 180 27.61 16.38 -15.63
N ALA A 181 28.26 15.25 -15.93
CA ALA A 181 28.43 14.16 -14.97
C ALA A 181 29.22 14.57 -13.71
N GLY A 182 30.13 15.54 -13.81
CA GLY A 182 30.86 16.12 -12.67
C GLY A 182 29.91 16.79 -11.68
N GLU A 183 29.04 17.68 -12.16
CA GLU A 183 28.04 18.38 -11.33
C GLU A 183 27.06 17.40 -10.68
N ILE A 184 26.59 16.40 -11.43
CA ILE A 184 25.72 15.34 -10.90
C ILE A 184 26.41 14.61 -9.74
N ASN A 185 27.67 14.23 -9.91
CA ASN A 185 28.43 13.55 -8.87
C ASN A 185 28.65 14.44 -7.65
N ASP A 186 28.97 15.72 -7.82
CA ASP A 186 29.14 16.66 -6.72
C ASP A 186 27.87 16.80 -5.88
N ILE A 187 26.71 16.87 -6.55
CA ILE A 187 25.39 16.95 -5.91
C ILE A 187 25.04 15.65 -5.17
N LEU A 188 25.49 14.50 -5.67
CA LEU A 188 25.16 13.17 -5.11
C LEU A 188 26.20 12.61 -4.13
N SER A 189 27.43 13.14 -4.13
CA SER A 189 28.64 12.60 -3.48
C SER A 189 28.57 12.36 -1.97
N THR A 190 27.49 12.77 -1.29
CA THR A 190 27.38 12.75 0.18
C THR A 190 26.07 12.16 0.69
N VAL A 191 25.34 11.42 -0.16
CA VAL A 191 23.96 11.01 0.14
C VAL A 191 23.83 9.49 0.11
N SER A 192 24.47 8.84 1.08
CA SER A 192 24.17 7.44 1.38
C SER A 192 23.03 7.40 2.39
N PRO A 193 22.00 6.57 2.18
CA PRO A 193 20.96 6.38 3.18
C PRO A 193 21.60 5.75 4.42
N GLY A 194 21.63 6.47 5.54
CA GLY A 194 22.15 5.95 6.79
C GLY A 194 21.32 4.79 7.34
N GLU A 195 21.90 4.05 8.28
CA GLU A 195 21.24 2.91 8.93
C GLU A 195 20.10 3.36 9.85
N THR A 196 20.19 4.59 10.40
CA THR A 196 19.18 5.15 11.29
C THR A 196 18.22 6.11 10.57
N LEU A 197 17.05 6.34 11.20
CA LEU A 197 16.06 7.29 10.70
C LEU A 197 16.62 8.71 10.62
N GLU A 198 17.32 9.17 11.66
CA GLU A 198 17.89 10.52 11.73
C GLU A 198 18.99 10.74 10.68
N GLN A 199 19.87 9.75 10.45
CA GLN A 199 20.84 9.83 9.36
C GLN A 199 20.15 9.89 8.00
N THR A 200 19.10 9.08 7.79
CA THR A 200 18.32 9.10 6.55
C THR A 200 17.64 10.47 6.35
N ARG A 201 17.08 11.07 7.40
CA ARG A 201 16.46 12.40 7.36
C ARG A 201 17.47 13.50 7.05
N ALA A 202 18.64 13.46 7.67
CA ALA A 202 19.73 14.40 7.39
C ALA A 202 20.19 14.30 5.93
N ALA A 203 20.36 13.09 5.41
CA ALA A 203 20.72 12.84 4.02
C ALA A 203 19.67 13.39 3.04
N CYS A 204 18.38 13.14 3.31
CA CYS A 204 17.29 13.67 2.48
C CYS A 204 17.25 15.21 2.52
N THR A 205 17.36 15.80 3.70
CA THR A 205 17.33 17.27 3.89
C THR A 205 18.51 17.94 3.18
N SER A 206 19.71 17.36 3.29
CA SER A 206 20.91 17.85 2.60
C SER A 206 20.77 17.81 1.07
N LEU A 207 20.22 16.71 0.53
CA LEU A 207 20.02 16.60 -0.91
C LEU A 207 19.00 17.63 -1.41
N VAL A 208 17.86 17.77 -0.71
CA VAL A 208 16.84 18.78 -1.03
C VAL A 208 17.44 20.17 -1.07
N GLN A 209 18.20 20.56 -0.03
CA GLN A 209 18.81 21.89 0.04
C GLN A 209 19.78 22.14 -1.12
N ARG A 210 20.60 21.15 -1.50
CA ARG A 210 21.51 21.26 -2.66
C ARG A 210 20.74 21.43 -3.97
N VAL A 211 19.70 20.62 -4.19
CA VAL A 211 18.89 20.68 -5.41
C VAL A 211 18.18 22.04 -5.52
N ARG A 212 17.61 22.56 -4.42
CA ARG A 212 16.95 23.88 -4.39
C ARG A 212 17.92 25.03 -4.62
N SER A 213 19.15 24.91 -4.11
CA SER A 213 20.21 25.92 -4.29
C SER A 213 20.83 25.88 -5.70
N HIS A 214 20.72 24.74 -6.39
CA HIS A 214 21.21 24.57 -7.75
C HIS A 214 20.16 25.04 -8.75
N GLY A 215 20.27 26.28 -9.23
CA GLY A 215 19.29 26.89 -10.15
C GLY A 215 18.99 26.07 -11.41
N GLY A 216 19.97 25.31 -11.92
CA GLY A 216 19.80 24.42 -13.07
C GLY A 216 18.95 23.17 -12.80
N LEU A 217 18.93 22.66 -11.56
CA LEU A 217 18.09 21.50 -11.19
C LEU A 217 16.71 21.94 -10.69
N SER A 218 16.68 23.02 -9.91
CA SER A 218 15.46 23.61 -9.35
C SER A 218 14.52 24.18 -10.42
N SER A 219 14.98 24.32 -11.67
CA SER A 219 14.13 24.72 -12.81
C SER A 219 13.53 23.54 -13.58
N LEU A 220 14.01 22.30 -13.35
CA LEU A 220 13.52 21.12 -14.06
C LEU A 220 12.20 20.62 -13.41
N PRO A 221 11.07 20.59 -14.15
CA PRO A 221 9.77 20.22 -13.58
C PRO A 221 9.77 18.84 -12.90
N LEU A 222 10.33 17.84 -13.58
CA LEU A 222 10.39 16.48 -13.05
C LEU A 222 11.26 16.38 -11.79
N VAL A 223 12.33 17.17 -11.68
CA VAL A 223 13.16 17.19 -10.46
C VAL A 223 12.38 17.85 -9.31
N ASN A 224 11.70 18.96 -9.58
CA ASN A 224 10.88 19.65 -8.59
C ASN A 224 9.74 18.79 -8.04
N GLU A 225 9.01 18.07 -8.89
CA GLU A 225 7.95 17.14 -8.44
C GLU A 225 8.52 16.10 -7.46
N ARG A 226 9.71 15.55 -7.75
CA ARG A 226 10.37 14.56 -6.89
C ARG A 226 10.89 15.18 -5.58
N VAL A 227 11.34 16.42 -5.62
CA VAL A 227 11.75 17.17 -4.42
C VAL A 227 10.54 17.48 -3.54
N ASN A 228 9.45 18.00 -4.11
CA ASN A 228 8.21 18.30 -3.39
C ASN A 228 7.66 17.06 -2.68
N LEU A 229 7.68 15.91 -3.36
CA LEU A 229 7.24 14.64 -2.79
C LEU A 229 8.15 14.14 -1.65
N LEU A 230 9.47 14.37 -1.75
CA LEU A 230 10.41 14.04 -0.68
C LEU A 230 10.25 14.97 0.52
N GLU A 231 10.05 16.27 0.31
CA GLU A 231 9.77 17.26 1.36
C GLU A 231 8.47 16.95 2.10
N GLU A 232 7.40 16.62 1.37
CA GLU A 232 6.14 16.18 1.99
C GLU A 232 6.35 14.94 2.87
N THR A 233 7.09 13.95 2.36
CA THR A 233 7.39 12.73 3.11
C THR A 233 8.21 13.05 4.37
N LEU A 234 9.18 13.97 4.30
CA LEU A 234 9.95 14.42 5.46
C LEU A 234 9.07 15.07 6.52
N GLU A 235 8.08 15.85 6.10
CA GLU A 235 7.15 16.51 7.01
C GLU A 235 6.17 15.53 7.65
N ASP A 236 5.65 14.58 6.88
CA ASP A 236 4.80 13.52 7.41
C ASP A 236 5.52 12.65 8.44
N VAL A 237 6.81 12.39 8.22
CA VAL A 237 7.65 11.68 9.17
C VAL A 237 7.82 12.47 10.47
N LYS A 238 8.05 13.78 10.43
CA LYS A 238 8.16 14.62 11.65
C LYS A 238 6.91 14.50 12.53
N ASP A 239 5.74 14.63 11.91
CA ASP A 239 4.46 14.53 12.62
C ASP A 239 4.26 13.15 13.23
N SER A 240 4.66 12.08 12.52
CA SER A 240 4.57 10.70 13.03
C SER A 240 5.52 10.40 14.20
N VAL A 241 6.68 11.05 14.25
CA VAL A 241 7.70 10.86 15.31
C VAL A 241 7.26 11.46 16.64
N SER A 242 6.32 12.40 16.65
CA SER A 242 5.79 12.98 17.91
C SER A 242 4.98 11.98 18.76
N PHE A 243 4.67 10.78 18.24
CA PHE A 243 3.91 9.76 18.97
C PHE A 243 4.45 8.32 18.91
N SER A 244 5.64 8.03 18.34
CA SER A 244 6.04 6.63 18.21
C SER A 244 7.55 6.38 18.21
N VAL A 245 8.06 5.90 19.35
CA VAL A 245 8.96 4.75 19.29
C VAL A 245 8.06 3.59 18.86
N ASP A 246 8.09 3.22 17.59
CA ASP A 246 7.24 2.16 17.04
C ASP A 246 7.60 0.82 17.73
N LYS A 247 6.85 0.50 18.77
CA LYS A 247 7.06 -0.70 19.61
C LYS A 247 6.72 -1.99 18.87
N GLU A 248 6.11 -1.93 17.69
CA GLU A 248 5.54 -3.10 16.99
C GLU A 248 6.34 -3.52 15.75
N ALA A 249 7.15 -2.64 15.15
CA ALA A 249 8.05 -3.05 14.08
C ALA A 249 9.10 -4.07 14.57
N ARG A 250 9.28 -5.16 13.81
CA ARG A 250 10.20 -6.27 14.13
C ARG A 250 11.04 -6.65 12.91
N VAL A 251 12.19 -7.28 13.15
CA VAL A 251 13.07 -7.77 12.09
C VAL A 251 12.52 -9.09 11.53
N GLY A 252 12.21 -9.12 10.24
CA GLY A 252 11.93 -10.33 9.47
C GLY A 252 13.12 -10.78 8.63
N HIS A 253 13.11 -12.03 8.16
CA HIS A 253 14.14 -12.60 7.29
C HIS A 253 13.55 -13.01 5.94
N LYS A 254 14.17 -12.56 4.84
CA LYS A 254 13.84 -12.95 3.46
C LYS A 254 14.67 -14.16 2.98
N ALA A 255 15.89 -14.28 3.50
CA ALA A 255 16.82 -15.39 3.29
C ALA A 255 17.78 -15.44 4.48
N VAL A 256 18.56 -16.52 4.61
CA VAL A 256 19.55 -16.73 5.69
C VAL A 256 20.43 -15.48 5.91
N ASN A 257 20.78 -14.75 4.85
CA ASN A 257 21.65 -13.57 4.89
C ASN A 257 20.97 -12.21 4.60
N LYS A 258 19.63 -12.14 4.55
CA LYS A 258 18.93 -10.87 4.24
C LYS A 258 17.74 -10.64 5.16
N SER A 259 17.94 -9.80 6.17
CA SER A 259 16.89 -9.34 7.06
C SER A 259 16.27 -8.02 6.59
N PHE A 260 15.04 -7.75 7.03
CA PHE A 260 14.36 -6.48 6.82
C PHE A 260 13.65 -6.10 8.13
N PHE A 261 13.73 -4.84 8.53
CA PHE A 261 13.00 -4.32 9.69
C PHE A 261 11.71 -3.66 9.21
N GLY A 262 10.56 -4.18 9.62
CA GLY A 262 9.27 -3.62 9.24
C GLY A 262 8.11 -4.61 9.31
N TYR A 263 7.20 -4.52 8.35
CA TYR A 263 5.99 -5.31 8.27
C TYR A 263 6.04 -6.28 7.08
N LYS A 264 5.21 -7.31 7.14
CA LYS A 264 4.94 -8.23 6.03
C LYS A 264 3.50 -8.06 5.59
N THR A 265 3.28 -7.99 4.29
CA THR A 265 1.93 -7.94 3.71
C THR A 265 1.65 -9.28 3.07
N HIS A 266 0.59 -9.94 3.53
CA HIS A 266 0.11 -11.18 2.96
C HIS A 266 -1.08 -10.83 2.07
N VAL A 267 -1.06 -11.29 0.83
CA VAL A 267 -2.06 -10.94 -0.18
C VAL A 267 -2.64 -12.22 -0.77
N ALA A 268 -3.97 -12.25 -0.88
CA ALA A 268 -4.66 -13.22 -1.71
C ALA A 268 -5.07 -12.53 -3.01
N MET A 269 -4.84 -13.20 -4.13
CA MET A 269 -5.22 -12.71 -5.45
C MET A 269 -5.76 -13.80 -6.36
N THR A 270 -6.60 -13.45 -7.32
CA THR A 270 -7.02 -14.36 -8.38
C THR A 270 -5.91 -14.61 -9.41
N SER A 271 -6.08 -15.61 -10.27
CA SER A 271 -5.14 -15.92 -11.37
C SER A 271 -4.92 -14.75 -12.34
N ASN A 272 -5.91 -13.87 -12.49
CA ASN A 272 -5.82 -12.66 -13.32
C ASN A 272 -5.36 -11.41 -12.54
N GLY A 273 -4.91 -11.57 -11.28
CA GLY A 273 -4.23 -10.53 -10.50
C GLY A 273 -5.14 -9.59 -9.71
N ILE A 274 -6.41 -9.93 -9.52
CA ILE A 274 -7.32 -9.14 -8.67
C ILE A 274 -7.07 -9.50 -7.22
N ILE A 275 -6.72 -8.50 -6.39
CA ILE A 275 -6.52 -8.69 -4.96
C ILE A 275 -7.88 -8.92 -4.27
N THR A 276 -8.01 -10.04 -3.57
CA THR A 276 -9.25 -10.45 -2.89
C THR A 276 -9.19 -10.28 -1.38
N ALA A 277 -8.00 -10.33 -0.80
CA ALA A 277 -7.74 -10.02 0.60
C ALA A 277 -6.30 -9.54 0.79
N ALA A 278 -6.09 -8.71 1.80
CA ALA A 278 -4.76 -8.30 2.22
C ALA A 278 -4.68 -8.20 3.75
N LEU A 279 -3.57 -8.66 4.32
CA LEU A 279 -3.27 -8.64 5.75
C LEU A 279 -1.88 -8.09 5.97
N VAL A 280 -1.71 -7.34 7.06
CA VAL A 280 -0.42 -6.77 7.44
C VAL A 280 -0.04 -7.32 8.79
N THR A 281 1.19 -7.78 8.90
CA THR A 281 1.73 -8.33 10.13
C THR A 281 3.11 -7.75 10.40
N THR A 282 3.61 -7.89 11.63
CA THR A 282 5.02 -7.62 11.94
C THR A 282 5.93 -8.53 11.10
N GLY A 283 7.14 -8.06 10.79
CA GLY A 283 8.06 -8.75 9.86
C GLY A 283 8.52 -10.13 10.32
N GLU A 284 8.48 -10.42 11.61
CA GLU A 284 8.87 -11.70 12.21
C GLU A 284 7.86 -12.82 11.95
N LYS A 285 6.60 -12.49 11.64
CA LYS A 285 5.51 -13.44 11.53
C LYS A 285 5.64 -14.29 10.26
N ALA A 286 5.48 -15.61 10.44
CA ALA A 286 5.59 -16.58 9.36
C ALA A 286 4.31 -16.63 8.49
N ASP A 287 4.48 -16.87 7.19
CA ASP A 287 3.39 -16.79 6.20
C ASP A 287 2.34 -17.86 6.38
N GLY A 288 2.78 -19.06 6.77
CA GLY A 288 1.91 -20.23 6.91
C GLY A 288 0.72 -20.01 7.84
N GLN A 289 0.79 -19.09 8.80
CA GLN A 289 -0.32 -18.83 9.73
C GLN A 289 -1.44 -17.96 9.15
N TYR A 290 -1.26 -17.39 7.95
CA TYR A 290 -2.19 -16.41 7.37
C TYR A 290 -3.00 -16.96 6.21
N LEU A 291 -2.98 -18.27 5.97
CA LEU A 291 -3.84 -18.90 4.95
C LEU A 291 -5.31 -18.72 5.28
N GLU A 292 -5.75 -19.22 6.43
CA GLU A 292 -7.14 -19.18 6.88
C GLU A 292 -7.69 -17.73 6.92
N PRO A 293 -7.02 -16.76 7.57
CA PRO A 293 -7.48 -15.38 7.56
C PRO A 293 -7.59 -14.74 6.16
N LEU A 294 -6.77 -15.16 5.19
CA LEU A 294 -6.84 -14.65 3.81
C LEU A 294 -7.97 -15.30 3.02
N VAL A 295 -8.22 -16.59 3.24
CA VAL A 295 -9.33 -17.32 2.63
C VAL A 295 -10.65 -16.75 3.14
N GLU A 296 -10.82 -16.65 4.46
CA GLU A 296 -12.04 -16.12 5.08
C GLU A 296 -12.34 -14.70 4.60
N ARG A 297 -11.36 -13.80 4.62
CA ARG A 297 -11.54 -12.43 4.11
C ARG A 297 -11.85 -12.38 2.62
N SER A 298 -11.28 -13.28 1.82
CA SER A 298 -11.61 -13.35 0.38
C SER A 298 -13.07 -13.74 0.19
N VAL A 299 -13.55 -14.71 0.99
CA VAL A 299 -14.95 -15.16 0.98
C VAL A 299 -15.89 -14.06 1.47
N GLU A 300 -15.55 -13.36 2.55
CA GLU A 300 -16.29 -12.19 3.06
C GLU A 300 -16.40 -11.07 2.01
N ASN A 301 -15.35 -10.85 1.22
CA ASN A 301 -15.36 -9.88 0.12
C ASN A 301 -16.16 -10.35 -1.11
N GLY A 302 -16.71 -11.56 -1.07
CA GLY A 302 -17.61 -12.11 -2.08
C GLY A 302 -16.94 -12.98 -3.14
N MET A 303 -15.73 -13.50 -2.87
CA MET A 303 -15.11 -14.56 -3.68
C MET A 303 -15.65 -15.93 -3.28
N GLU A 304 -15.82 -16.81 -4.27
CA GLU A 304 -15.94 -18.23 -4.01
C GLU A 304 -14.54 -18.84 -4.10
N VAL A 305 -14.11 -19.55 -3.06
CA VAL A 305 -12.77 -20.15 -2.99
C VAL A 305 -12.91 -21.66 -2.89
N ASP A 306 -12.45 -22.39 -3.90
CA ASP A 306 -12.34 -23.85 -3.90
C ASP A 306 -10.90 -24.33 -3.98
N THR A 307 -9.97 -23.46 -4.37
CA THR A 307 -8.56 -23.81 -4.57
C THR A 307 -7.68 -22.71 -4.00
N VAL A 308 -6.66 -23.09 -3.23
CA VAL A 308 -5.67 -22.19 -2.66
C VAL A 308 -4.29 -22.63 -3.13
N ILE A 309 -3.60 -21.76 -3.85
CA ILE A 309 -2.26 -21.99 -4.37
C ILE A 309 -1.29 -21.16 -3.53
N GLY A 310 -0.26 -21.78 -2.96
CA GLY A 310 0.70 -21.06 -2.15
C GLY A 310 2.07 -21.72 -2.10
N ASP A 311 3.08 -20.94 -1.75
CA ASP A 311 4.44 -21.43 -1.53
C ASP A 311 4.51 -22.48 -0.41
N MET A 312 5.66 -23.16 -0.31
CA MET A 312 5.91 -24.25 0.65
C MET A 312 5.62 -23.86 2.11
N ALA A 313 5.72 -22.57 2.46
CA ALA A 313 5.39 -22.06 3.78
C ALA A 313 3.91 -22.30 4.18
N TYR A 314 3.01 -22.45 3.20
CA TYR A 314 1.59 -22.71 3.42
C TYR A 314 1.24 -24.19 3.58
N SER A 315 2.19 -25.11 3.39
CA SER A 315 1.97 -26.56 3.56
C SER A 315 1.89 -27.04 5.04
N GLY A 316 1.74 -26.11 5.99
CA GLY A 316 1.63 -26.44 7.42
C GLY A 316 0.41 -27.31 7.74
N ARG A 317 0.52 -28.14 8.79
CA ARG A 317 -0.54 -29.06 9.24
C ARG A 317 -1.88 -28.36 9.45
N ASP A 318 -1.88 -27.20 10.12
CA ASP A 318 -3.10 -26.46 10.45
C ASP A 318 -3.82 -25.99 9.18
N ASN A 319 -3.07 -25.59 8.15
CA ASN A 319 -3.63 -25.21 6.85
C ASN A 319 -4.20 -26.40 6.07
N ILE A 320 -3.55 -27.57 6.15
CA ILE A 320 -4.05 -28.80 5.53
C ILE A 320 -5.36 -29.22 6.19
N MET A 321 -5.44 -29.15 7.53
CA MET A 321 -6.66 -29.42 8.27
C MET A 321 -7.77 -28.42 7.92
N TYR A 322 -7.45 -27.13 7.88
CA TYR A 322 -8.39 -26.09 7.47
C TYR A 322 -8.95 -26.34 6.07
N ALA A 323 -8.06 -26.60 5.10
CA ALA A 323 -8.41 -26.85 3.70
C ALA A 323 -9.31 -28.09 3.55
N THR A 324 -8.95 -29.21 4.21
CA THR A 324 -9.75 -30.44 4.21
C THR A 324 -11.11 -30.25 4.89
N GLY A 325 -11.16 -29.46 5.97
CA GLY A 325 -12.39 -29.18 6.72
C GLY A 325 -13.39 -28.26 6.00
N HIS A 326 -12.92 -27.46 5.04
CA HIS A 326 -13.74 -26.48 4.30
C HIS A 326 -13.93 -26.85 2.82
N ASP A 327 -13.59 -28.07 2.41
CA ASP A 327 -13.64 -28.54 1.01
C ASP A 327 -12.86 -27.64 0.04
N VAL A 328 -11.70 -27.15 0.49
CA VAL A 328 -10.79 -26.30 -0.29
C VAL A 328 -9.56 -27.12 -0.68
N GLN A 329 -9.22 -27.13 -1.97
CA GLN A 329 -8.01 -27.77 -2.49
C GLN A 329 -6.78 -26.91 -2.22
N LEU A 330 -5.89 -27.35 -1.31
CA LEU A 330 -4.60 -26.70 -1.08
C LEU A 330 -3.52 -27.24 -2.03
N VAL A 331 -3.02 -26.38 -2.92
CA VAL A 331 -1.90 -26.67 -3.83
C VAL A 331 -0.65 -25.95 -3.31
N SER A 332 0.18 -26.67 -2.55
CA SER A 332 1.45 -26.19 -2.03
C SER A 332 2.49 -27.30 -2.02
N ARG A 333 3.77 -26.95 -2.20
CA ARG A 333 4.86 -27.92 -2.04
C ARG A 333 4.95 -28.31 -0.57
N LEU A 334 4.96 -29.61 -0.28
CA LEU A 334 5.14 -30.11 1.08
C LEU A 334 6.50 -29.71 1.64
N ASN A 335 6.51 -29.15 2.84
CA ASN A 335 7.74 -28.89 3.57
C ASN A 335 8.42 -30.23 3.89
N PRO A 336 9.73 -30.42 3.60
CA PRO A 336 10.45 -31.67 3.86
C PRO A 336 10.35 -32.17 5.32
N VAL A 337 10.12 -31.26 6.27
CA VAL A 337 9.89 -31.58 7.68
C VAL A 337 8.60 -32.41 7.88
N LEU A 338 7.57 -32.17 7.07
CA LEU A 338 6.30 -32.93 7.06
C LEU A 338 6.37 -34.16 6.15
N ASP A 339 7.33 -34.18 5.22
CA ASP A 339 7.60 -35.30 4.32
C ASP A 339 8.47 -36.39 4.96
N GLY A 340 8.84 -36.22 6.23
CA GLY A 340 9.49 -37.26 7.05
C GLY A 340 10.99 -37.40 6.86
N VAL A 341 11.65 -36.54 6.07
CA VAL A 341 13.09 -36.63 5.82
C VAL A 341 13.78 -35.34 6.25
N ARG A 342 14.25 -35.30 7.50
CA ARG A 342 15.37 -34.41 7.87
C ARG A 342 16.68 -35.12 7.56
N GLY A 343 17.60 -34.42 6.90
CA GLY A 343 18.93 -34.93 6.59
C GLY A 343 19.67 -35.46 7.83
N GLU A 344 20.32 -36.61 7.64
CA GLU A 344 21.39 -37.29 8.42
C GLU A 344 21.40 -37.21 9.96
N THR A 345 20.31 -36.82 10.62
CA THR A 345 20.27 -36.69 12.08
C THR A 345 19.59 -37.86 12.78
N GLY A 346 18.97 -38.78 12.03
CA GLY A 346 18.31 -39.99 12.56
C GLY A 346 17.01 -39.76 13.34
N PHE A 347 16.51 -38.52 13.38
CA PHE A 347 15.22 -38.21 13.98
C PHE A 347 14.08 -38.49 12.99
N VAL A 348 13.06 -39.22 13.43
CA VAL A 348 11.89 -39.60 12.63
C VAL A 348 10.68 -38.82 13.15
N TYR A 349 9.97 -38.11 12.28
CA TYR A 349 8.73 -37.46 12.66
C TYR A 349 7.59 -38.47 12.69
N ASN A 350 6.96 -38.68 13.85
CA ASN A 350 5.77 -39.51 13.97
C ASN A 350 4.54 -38.66 13.59
N LYS A 351 3.89 -39.04 12.48
CA LYS A 351 2.72 -38.33 11.92
C LYS A 351 1.46 -38.49 12.78
N ASP A 352 1.30 -39.60 13.49
CA ASP A 352 0.11 -39.90 14.31
C ASP A 352 0.13 -39.12 15.63
N GLU A 353 1.32 -38.95 16.21
CA GLU A 353 1.52 -38.31 17.51
C GLU A 353 2.00 -36.84 17.40
N ALA A 354 2.20 -36.34 16.18
CA ALA A 354 2.74 -35.00 15.89
C ALA A 354 4.05 -34.67 16.63
N MET A 355 4.85 -35.67 16.98
CA MET A 355 6.05 -35.56 17.79
C MET A 355 7.27 -36.08 17.04
N MET A 356 8.44 -35.48 17.33
CA MET A 356 9.71 -35.99 16.82
C MET A 356 10.15 -37.18 17.68
N VAL A 357 10.55 -38.26 17.04
CA VAL A 357 11.18 -39.42 17.66
C VAL A 357 12.68 -39.30 17.45
N CYS A 358 13.46 -39.30 18.53
CA CYS A 358 14.92 -39.32 18.43
C CYS A 358 15.44 -40.71 17.99
N PRO A 359 16.70 -40.82 17.53
CA PRO A 359 17.28 -42.12 17.16
C PRO A 359 17.22 -43.19 18.28
N ALA A 360 17.14 -42.76 19.54
CA ALA A 360 17.01 -43.63 20.72
C ALA A 360 15.54 -43.98 21.08
N GLY A 361 14.55 -43.58 20.28
CA GLY A 361 13.15 -43.94 20.45
C GLY A 361 12.34 -43.06 21.41
N HIS A 362 12.90 -41.92 21.87
CA HIS A 362 12.18 -41.00 22.75
C HIS A 362 11.37 -39.97 21.96
N LEU A 363 10.14 -39.72 22.42
CA LEU A 363 9.25 -38.68 21.89
C LEU A 363 9.65 -37.31 22.47
N ALA A 364 9.71 -36.29 21.60
CA ALA A 364 9.94 -34.93 22.01
C ALA A 364 8.73 -34.37 22.76
N TYR A 365 8.90 -34.07 24.06
CA TYR A 365 7.90 -33.36 24.84
C TYR A 365 8.03 -31.85 24.64
N LYS A 366 6.90 -31.16 24.55
CA LYS A 366 6.84 -29.72 24.33
C LYS A 366 6.95 -28.98 25.67
N GLU A 367 8.13 -28.50 26.04
CA GLU A 367 8.23 -27.45 27.05
C GLU A 367 8.03 -26.08 26.40
N ARG A 368 6.93 -25.40 26.76
CA ARG A 368 6.84 -23.96 26.58
C ARG A 368 7.60 -23.34 27.74
N TYR A 369 8.73 -22.68 27.46
CA TYR A 369 9.30 -21.74 28.42
C TYR A 369 8.27 -20.63 28.64
N HIS A 370 7.55 -20.71 29.75
CA HIS A 370 6.90 -19.53 30.32
C HIS A 370 8.02 -18.73 30.96
N ASP A 371 8.39 -17.59 30.35
CA ASP A 371 9.23 -16.61 30.99
C ASP A 371 8.59 -16.22 32.33
N SER A 372 9.19 -16.69 33.42
CA SER A 372 8.84 -16.28 34.77
C SER A 372 9.42 -14.89 35.04
N VAL A 373 8.50 -13.92 35.01
CA VAL A 373 8.46 -12.58 35.66
C VAL A 373 9.65 -11.64 35.46
#